data_AF-A0A2K0TNG4-F1
#
_entry.id   AF-A0A2K0TNG4-F1
#
_cell.length_a   1.000
_cell.length_b   1.000
_cell.length_c   1.000
_cell.angle_alpha   90.00
_cell.angle_beta   90.00
_cell.angle_gamma   90.00
#
_symmetry.space_group_name_H-M   'P 1'
#
loop_
_entity.id
_entity.type
_entity.pdbx_description
1 polymer ?
#
loop_
_entity_poly.entity_id
_entity_poly.type
_entity_poly.pdbx_seq_one_letter_code
_entity_poly.pdbx_strand_id
1 'polypeptide(L)'
;MAAAPSSQPDEPPYPSFEELRSNEQRVLFSPAAKRLYWPLEDVFPSAISVMRTARSVGELDPFFRPDTSRSRSGTWHEISSLPLTDPKVSSVEASLRDLDQWESDWLAWHRHHTAPEFNAEYVTYGDLSDEDRPYANEPKEDGSWEEDSDTEFLIRCCGDDRPLRKRGLKIKVTPSACNNFVTVHDYVSGKS
;
A
#
# COMPACT_ATOMS: atom_id res chain seq x y z
N MET A 1 49.58 9.35 22.79
CA MET A 1 49.01 8.07 22.33
C MET A 1 47.58 8.36 21.92
N ALA A 2 47.23 8.20 20.64
CA ALA A 2 45.88 8.39 20.14
C ALA A 2 45.09 7.08 20.31
N ALA A 3 43.93 7.14 20.95
CA ALA A 3 43.02 6.01 21.03
C ALA A 3 42.38 5.76 19.66
N ALA A 4 42.49 4.53 19.16
CA ALA A 4 41.82 4.10 17.95
C ALA A 4 40.30 4.02 18.20
N PRO A 5 39.45 4.46 17.26
CA PRO A 5 38.01 4.27 17.37
C PRO A 5 37.67 2.78 17.24
N SER A 6 36.91 2.29 18.21
CA SER A 6 36.31 0.96 18.23
C SER A 6 35.30 0.85 17.09
N SER A 7 35.70 0.28 15.95
CA SER A 7 34.75 -0.19 14.94
C SER A 7 33.89 -1.28 15.55
N GLN A 8 32.61 -1.00 15.80
CA GLN A 8 31.66 -2.07 16.05
C GLN A 8 31.59 -2.96 14.81
N PRO A 9 31.52 -4.30 14.95
CA PRO A 9 31.38 -5.19 13.81
C PRO A 9 30.08 -4.83 13.05
N ASP A 10 30.16 -4.77 11.72
CA ASP A 10 29.00 -4.67 10.82
C ASP A 10 28.00 -5.77 11.22
N GLU A 11 26.93 -5.38 11.91
CA GLU A 11 25.80 -6.27 12.16
C GLU A 11 25.25 -6.70 10.78
N PRO A 12 25.01 -8.01 10.55
CA PRO A 12 24.50 -8.46 9.26
C PRO A 12 23.23 -7.68 8.91
N PRO A 13 23.09 -7.23 7.65
CA PRO A 13 21.95 -6.42 7.25
C PRO A 13 20.64 -7.16 7.56
N TYR A 14 19.64 -6.42 8.03
CA TYR A 14 18.33 -6.99 8.30
C TYR A 14 17.76 -7.63 7.03
N PRO A 15 17.09 -8.79 7.11
CA PRO A 15 16.41 -9.38 5.96
C PRO A 15 15.21 -8.53 5.54
N SER A 16 14.80 -8.64 4.28
CA SER A 16 13.55 -8.07 3.77
C SER A 16 12.34 -8.81 4.33
N PHE A 17 11.16 -8.16 4.27
CA PHE A 17 9.90 -8.80 4.63
C PHE A 17 9.64 -10.05 3.77
N GLU A 18 9.94 -9.97 2.48
CA GLU A 18 9.74 -11.04 1.51
C GLU A 18 10.65 -12.24 1.79
N GLU A 19 11.93 -12.03 2.10
CA GLU A 19 12.86 -13.10 2.49
C GLU A 19 12.38 -13.84 3.74
N LEU A 20 11.93 -13.09 4.76
CA LEU A 20 11.40 -13.69 5.98
C LEU A 20 10.14 -14.52 5.70
N ARG A 21 9.25 -14.02 4.84
CA ARG A 21 8.04 -14.73 4.42
C ARG A 21 8.36 -16.01 3.64
N SER A 22 9.33 -15.97 2.73
CA SER A 22 9.81 -17.13 1.98
C SER A 22 10.43 -18.20 2.89
N ASN A 23 11.04 -17.79 4.01
CA ASN A 23 11.56 -18.68 5.04
C ASN A 23 10.49 -19.09 6.08
N GLU A 24 9.20 -18.88 5.79
CA GLU A 24 8.07 -19.18 6.67
C GLU A 24 8.14 -18.51 8.06
N GLN A 25 8.96 -17.47 8.19
CA GLN A 25 9.08 -16.73 9.43
C GLN A 25 7.88 -15.79 9.60
N ARG A 26 7.30 -15.83 10.79
CA ARG A 26 6.18 -14.95 11.12
C ARG A 26 6.68 -13.52 11.32
N VAL A 27 6.21 -12.62 10.46
CA VAL A 27 6.45 -11.17 10.56
C VAL A 27 5.12 -10.49 10.89
N LEU A 28 5.10 -9.72 11.97
CA LEU A 28 3.91 -8.97 12.40
C LEU A 28 4.24 -7.49 12.52
N PHE A 29 3.23 -6.63 12.40
CA PHE A 29 3.37 -5.24 12.81
C PHE A 29 3.77 -5.16 14.29
N SER A 30 4.74 -4.29 14.57
CA SER A 30 5.21 -4.02 15.92
C SER A 30 4.08 -3.44 16.78
N PRO A 31 4.17 -3.53 18.11
CA PRO A 31 3.21 -2.86 19.00
C PRO A 31 3.09 -1.35 18.73
N ALA A 32 4.17 -0.72 18.25
CA ALA A 32 4.19 0.69 17.88
C ALA A 32 3.39 0.95 16.59
N ALA A 33 3.62 0.16 15.54
CA ALA A 33 2.89 0.29 14.27
C ALA A 33 1.39 0.06 14.44
N LYS A 34 0.99 -0.89 15.31
CA LYS A 34 -0.43 -1.16 15.64
C LYS A 34 -1.16 -0.01 16.35
N ARG A 35 -0.44 1.03 16.78
CA ARG A 35 -1.02 2.24 17.39
C ARG A 35 -1.38 3.30 16.36
N LEU A 36 -0.94 3.17 15.11
CA LEU A 36 -1.33 4.10 14.04
C LEU A 36 -2.84 4.09 13.87
N TYR A 37 -3.41 5.29 13.83
CA TYR A 37 -4.80 5.53 13.49
C TYR A 37 -4.83 6.53 12.35
N TRP A 38 -5.37 6.11 11.21
CA TRP A 38 -5.42 6.93 10.01
C TRP A 38 -6.84 6.91 9.44
N PRO A 39 -7.66 7.94 9.70
CA PRO A 39 -8.91 8.13 8.98
C PRO A 39 -8.62 8.37 7.49
N LEU A 40 -9.55 8.00 6.61
CA LEU A 40 -9.43 8.27 5.17
C LEU A 40 -9.58 9.76 4.82
N GLU A 41 -9.90 10.59 5.82
CA GLU A 41 -10.09 12.02 5.70
C GLU A 41 -8.79 12.76 6.10
N ASP A 42 -8.58 13.94 5.53
CA ASP A 42 -7.40 14.81 5.69
C ASP A 42 -6.12 14.42 4.92
N VAL A 43 -5.13 15.31 4.98
CA VAL A 43 -3.86 15.23 4.25
C VAL A 43 -2.72 14.78 5.17
N PHE A 44 -1.82 13.94 4.66
CA PHE A 44 -0.58 13.57 5.34
C PHE A 44 0.33 14.81 5.56
N PRO A 45 1.00 14.95 6.72
CA PRO A 45 1.02 14.04 7.86
C PRO A 45 -0.05 14.32 8.93
N SER A 46 -0.83 15.40 8.79
CA SER A 46 -1.83 15.82 9.79
C SER A 46 -2.99 14.84 9.99
N ALA A 47 -3.29 14.02 8.98
CA ALA A 47 -4.34 13.01 9.05
C ALA A 47 -4.02 11.87 10.03
N ILE A 48 -2.74 11.64 10.34
CA ILE A 48 -2.34 10.46 11.14
C ILE A 48 -2.33 10.82 12.63
N SER A 49 -3.00 9.97 13.41
CA SER A 49 -2.96 9.98 14.86
C SER A 49 -2.37 8.69 15.41
N VAL A 50 -2.03 8.72 16.69
CA VAL A 50 -1.42 7.63 17.43
C VAL A 50 -2.28 7.35 18.65
N MET A 51 -2.82 6.15 18.72
CA MET A 51 -3.51 5.68 19.92
C MET A 51 -2.51 5.51 21.06
N ARG A 52 -2.90 5.80 22.31
CA ARG A 52 -2.05 5.53 23.49
C ARG A 52 -1.65 4.05 23.61
N THR A 53 -2.57 3.15 23.29
CA THR A 53 -2.39 1.70 23.18
C THR A 53 -3.09 1.21 21.92
N ALA A 54 -2.76 0.02 21.43
CA ALA A 54 -3.38 -0.55 20.22
C ALA A 54 -4.91 -0.80 20.33
N ARG A 55 -5.54 -0.50 21.48
CA ARG A 55 -6.98 -0.67 21.72
C ARG A 55 -7.69 0.60 22.18
N SER A 56 -6.98 1.71 22.38
CA SER A 56 -7.53 2.94 22.96
C SER A 56 -7.83 3.97 21.88
N VAL A 57 -8.95 3.81 21.19
CA VAL A 57 -9.37 4.70 20.09
C VAL A 57 -9.81 6.09 20.57
N GLY A 58 -10.19 6.23 21.86
CA GLY A 58 -10.67 7.50 22.42
C GLY A 58 -9.61 8.51 22.86
N GLU A 59 -8.34 8.10 22.97
CA GLU A 59 -7.21 8.97 23.35
C GLU A 59 -6.17 8.94 22.22
N LEU A 60 -6.21 9.98 21.37
CA LEU A 60 -5.38 10.11 20.18
C LEU A 60 -4.38 11.26 20.33
N ASP A 61 -3.10 10.93 20.18
CA ASP A 61 -2.02 11.89 20.03
C ASP A 61 -1.73 12.12 18.54
N PRO A 62 -1.42 13.35 18.09
CA PRO A 62 -1.06 13.58 16.70
C PRO A 62 0.27 12.90 16.35
N PHE A 63 0.36 12.27 15.18
CA PHE A 63 1.59 11.66 14.69
C PHE A 63 2.66 12.69 14.32
N PHE A 64 2.22 13.86 13.86
CA PHE A 64 3.07 15.00 13.54
C PHE A 64 2.51 16.28 14.15
N ARG A 65 3.35 17.02 14.87
CA ARG A 65 3.02 18.34 15.42
C ARG A 65 3.79 19.40 14.65
N PRO A 66 3.14 20.20 13.78
CA PRO A 66 3.82 21.29 13.08
C PRO A 66 4.30 22.36 14.06
N ASP A 67 5.49 22.91 13.83
CA ASP A 67 5.94 24.05 14.61
C ASP A 67 5.13 25.29 14.23
N THR A 68 4.81 26.15 15.21
CA THR A 68 4.05 27.38 14.98
C THR A 68 4.86 28.49 14.28
N SER A 69 6.12 28.22 13.94
CA SER A 69 7.00 29.16 13.23
C SER A 69 6.80 29.07 11.71
N ARG A 70 7.22 30.08 10.94
CA ARG A 70 7.19 30.05 9.45
C ARG A 70 8.04 28.94 8.81
N SER A 71 8.76 28.16 9.61
CA SER A 71 9.54 27.02 9.12
C SER A 71 8.62 25.82 8.90
N ARG A 72 8.81 25.07 7.82
CA ARG A 72 8.10 23.82 7.52
C ARG A 72 8.61 22.64 8.39
N SER A 73 9.04 22.95 9.61
CA SER A 73 9.54 21.99 10.60
C SER A 73 8.42 21.58 11.54
N GLY A 74 8.59 20.41 12.15
CA GLY A 74 7.68 19.94 13.18
C GLY A 74 8.27 18.72 13.86
N THR A 75 7.60 18.30 14.93
CA THR A 75 8.02 17.19 15.76
C THR A 75 7.20 15.95 15.44
N TRP A 76 7.87 14.86 15.12
CA TRP A 76 7.24 13.55 14.93
C TRP A 76 7.01 12.87 16.29
N HIS A 77 5.95 12.08 16.39
CA HIS A 77 5.70 11.23 17.55
C HIS A 77 6.82 10.20 17.73
N GLU A 78 7.15 9.83 18.98
CA GLU A 78 8.22 8.86 19.32
C GLU A 78 8.14 7.50 18.59
N ILE A 79 6.94 7.09 18.14
CA ILE A 79 6.78 5.82 17.45
C ILE A 79 7.32 5.88 16.02
N SER A 80 7.51 7.09 15.47
CA SER A 80 7.95 7.32 14.10
C SER A 80 9.30 6.68 13.83
N SER A 81 10.20 6.66 14.82
CA SER A 81 11.53 6.06 14.75
C SER A 81 11.58 4.58 15.17
N LEU A 82 10.46 4.01 15.62
CA LEU A 82 10.41 2.60 16.02
C LEU A 82 10.24 1.67 14.81
N PRO A 83 10.64 0.40 14.92
CA PRO A 83 10.50 -0.56 13.82
C PRO A 83 9.04 -0.75 13.40
N LEU A 84 8.80 -0.88 12.10
CA LEU A 84 7.49 -1.21 11.56
C LEU A 84 7.04 -2.61 11.98
N THR A 85 7.95 -3.58 11.93
CA THR A 85 7.67 -5.00 12.13
C THR A 85 8.51 -5.61 13.25
N ASP A 86 8.04 -6.76 13.73
CA ASP A 86 8.80 -7.68 14.57
C ASP A 86 8.79 -9.07 13.89
N PRO A 87 9.96 -9.63 13.49
CA PRO A 87 11.29 -9.02 13.56
C PRO A 87 11.45 -7.82 12.61
N LYS A 88 12.51 -7.02 12.81
CA LYS A 88 12.83 -5.85 11.97
C LYS A 88 13.20 -6.27 10.55
N VAL A 89 12.85 -5.45 9.57
CA VAL A 89 13.11 -5.72 8.14
C VAL A 89 13.84 -4.56 7.46
N SER A 90 14.61 -4.87 6.42
CA SER A 90 15.30 -3.87 5.58
C SER A 90 14.47 -3.38 4.40
N SER A 91 13.35 -4.01 4.07
CA SER A 91 12.36 -3.49 3.11
C SER A 91 11.01 -4.17 3.29
N VAL A 92 9.96 -3.52 2.78
CA VAL A 92 8.62 -4.12 2.69
C VAL A 92 7.94 -3.66 1.39
N GLU A 93 7.25 -4.56 0.70
CA GLU A 93 6.29 -4.21 -0.34
C GLU A 93 4.92 -3.94 0.28
N ALA A 94 4.49 -2.68 0.27
CA ALA A 94 3.16 -2.29 0.68
C ALA A 94 2.18 -2.43 -0.50
N SER A 95 1.07 -3.14 -0.28
CA SER A 95 -0.08 -3.17 -1.19
C SER A 95 -1.37 -2.94 -0.42
N LEU A 96 -2.42 -2.49 -1.11
CA LEU A 96 -3.74 -2.32 -0.54
C LEU A 96 -4.68 -3.38 -1.08
N ARG A 97 -5.10 -4.31 -0.21
CA ARG A 97 -6.03 -5.38 -0.56
C ARG A 97 -7.32 -4.84 -1.18
N ASP A 98 -7.81 -3.71 -0.67
CA ASP A 98 -9.03 -3.10 -1.18
C ASP A 98 -8.86 -2.63 -2.63
N LEU A 99 -7.69 -2.10 -3.01
CA LEU A 99 -7.39 -1.79 -4.41
C LEU A 99 -7.25 -3.06 -5.26
N ASP A 100 -6.63 -4.11 -4.71
CA ASP A 100 -6.48 -5.40 -5.41
C ASP A 100 -7.81 -6.07 -5.73
N GLN A 101 -8.80 -5.88 -4.86
CA GLN A 101 -10.10 -6.52 -4.93
C GLN A 101 -11.17 -5.61 -5.58
N TRP A 102 -10.92 -4.30 -5.66
CA TRP A 102 -11.91 -3.29 -6.07
C TRP A 102 -12.63 -3.62 -7.38
N GLU A 103 -11.88 -3.98 -8.42
CA GLU A 103 -12.47 -4.31 -9.73
C GLU A 103 -13.38 -5.53 -9.68
N SER A 104 -12.92 -6.59 -8.99
CA SER A 104 -13.69 -7.83 -8.86
C SER A 104 -14.95 -7.60 -8.03
N ASP A 105 -14.86 -6.81 -6.96
CA ASP A 105 -16.02 -6.48 -6.14
C ASP A 105 -16.99 -5.63 -6.93
N TRP A 106 -16.50 -4.57 -7.60
CA TRP A 106 -17.31 -3.74 -8.48
C TRP A 106 -18.06 -4.60 -9.50
N LEU A 107 -17.38 -5.52 -10.20
CA LEU A 107 -18.03 -6.39 -11.18
C LEU A 107 -19.05 -7.34 -10.53
N ALA A 108 -18.74 -7.92 -9.37
CA ALA A 108 -19.65 -8.82 -8.67
C ALA A 108 -20.97 -8.14 -8.27
N TRP A 109 -20.89 -6.87 -7.86
CA TRP A 109 -22.05 -6.04 -7.52
C TRP A 109 -22.84 -5.61 -8.77
N HIS A 110 -22.16 -5.28 -9.88
CA HIS A 110 -22.81 -4.65 -11.03
C HIS A 110 -23.20 -5.61 -12.17
N ARG A 111 -22.65 -6.83 -12.24
CA ARG A 111 -22.88 -7.76 -13.38
C ARG A 111 -24.34 -8.14 -13.66
N HIS A 112 -25.22 -7.98 -12.67
CA HIS A 112 -26.64 -8.34 -12.78
C HIS A 112 -27.56 -7.13 -12.99
N HIS A 113 -27.00 -5.93 -13.13
CA HIS A 113 -27.74 -4.71 -13.39
C HIS A 113 -28.09 -4.60 -14.88
N THR A 114 -29.21 -5.20 -15.28
CA THR A 114 -29.68 -5.21 -16.67
C THR A 114 -30.73 -4.15 -16.98
N ALA A 115 -31.28 -3.50 -15.96
CA ALA A 115 -32.36 -2.54 -16.11
C ALA A 115 -31.82 -1.16 -16.53
N PRO A 116 -32.57 -0.37 -17.34
CA PRO A 116 -32.09 0.89 -17.90
C PRO A 116 -31.65 1.93 -16.85
N GLU A 117 -32.24 1.93 -15.66
CA GLU A 117 -31.92 2.85 -14.56
C GLU A 117 -30.46 2.75 -14.08
N PHE A 118 -29.80 1.61 -14.32
CA PHE A 118 -28.42 1.40 -13.91
C PHE A 118 -27.40 1.96 -14.91
N ASN A 119 -27.83 2.39 -16.10
CA ASN A 119 -26.95 2.93 -17.15
C ASN A 119 -25.70 2.06 -17.36
N ALA A 120 -25.89 0.74 -17.50
CA ALA A 120 -24.80 -0.18 -17.74
C ALA A 120 -24.26 0.00 -19.18
N GLU A 121 -22.96 0.20 -19.32
CA GLU A 121 -22.30 0.37 -20.62
C GLU A 121 -21.29 -0.77 -20.83
N TYR A 122 -21.40 -1.41 -21.99
CA TYR A 122 -20.57 -2.53 -22.40
C TYR A 122 -19.79 -2.17 -23.65
N VAL A 123 -18.58 -2.70 -23.76
CA VAL A 123 -17.76 -2.70 -24.98
C VAL A 123 -17.30 -4.12 -25.27
N THR A 124 -16.92 -4.40 -26.50
CA THR A 124 -16.38 -5.72 -26.84
C THR A 124 -14.88 -5.78 -26.50
N TYR A 125 -14.33 -6.98 -26.32
CA TYR A 125 -12.89 -7.14 -26.09
C TYR A 125 -12.05 -6.60 -27.25
N GLY A 126 -12.57 -6.71 -28.48
CA GLY A 126 -11.93 -6.12 -29.67
C GLY A 126 -11.76 -4.59 -29.57
N ASP A 127 -12.71 -3.92 -28.94
CA ASP A 127 -12.70 -2.45 -28.76
C ASP A 127 -11.89 -1.98 -27.54
N LEU A 128 -11.48 -2.88 -26.64
CA LEU A 128 -10.63 -2.56 -25.50
C LEU A 128 -9.18 -2.31 -25.93
N SER A 129 -8.52 -1.39 -25.23
CA SER A 129 -7.07 -1.26 -25.30
C SER A 129 -6.39 -2.55 -24.78
N ASP A 130 -5.21 -2.89 -25.31
CA ASP A 130 -4.47 -4.09 -24.87
C ASP A 130 -4.21 -4.08 -23.35
N GLU A 131 -4.07 -2.91 -22.74
CA GLU A 131 -3.83 -2.72 -21.31
C GLU A 131 -5.06 -2.94 -20.43
N ASP A 132 -6.26 -2.77 -20.99
CA ASP A 132 -7.53 -2.88 -20.26
C ASP A 132 -8.22 -4.24 -20.47
N ARG A 133 -7.68 -5.08 -21.36
CA ARG A 133 -8.22 -6.42 -21.61
C ARG A 133 -8.02 -7.33 -20.38
N PRO A 134 -9.08 -8.01 -19.91
CA PRO A 134 -8.92 -9.04 -18.91
C PRO A 134 -7.99 -10.12 -19.47
N TYR A 135 -6.97 -10.52 -18.70
CA TYR A 135 -5.90 -11.45 -19.09
C TYR A 135 -4.78 -10.89 -20.00
N ALA A 136 -4.58 -9.57 -20.09
CA ALA A 136 -3.40 -8.98 -20.76
C ALA A 136 -2.04 -9.60 -20.36
N ASN A 137 -1.98 -10.24 -19.20
CA ASN A 137 -0.78 -10.87 -18.64
C ASN A 137 -0.55 -12.32 -19.13
N GLU A 138 -1.50 -12.93 -19.85
CA GLU A 138 -1.44 -14.32 -20.34
C GLU A 138 -1.72 -14.39 -21.85
N PRO A 139 -0.85 -13.82 -22.70
CA PRO A 139 -1.03 -13.87 -24.14
C PRO A 139 -1.07 -15.31 -24.65
N LYS A 140 -2.09 -15.62 -25.48
CA LYS A 140 -2.09 -16.86 -26.29
C LYS A 140 -0.80 -16.90 -27.13
N GLU A 141 -0.26 -18.09 -27.34
CA GLU A 141 1.04 -18.32 -28.01
C GLU A 141 1.08 -17.79 -29.46
N ASP A 142 -0.08 -17.60 -30.09
CA ASP A 142 -0.27 -17.03 -31.42
C ASP A 142 -0.54 -15.51 -31.43
N GLY A 143 -0.66 -14.88 -30.25
CA GLY A 143 -1.01 -13.47 -30.09
C GLY A 143 -2.42 -13.10 -30.53
N SER A 144 -3.27 -14.07 -30.86
CA SER A 144 -4.60 -13.84 -31.42
C SER A 144 -5.67 -13.82 -30.32
N TRP A 145 -6.16 -12.62 -30.03
CA TRP A 145 -7.33 -12.40 -29.17
C TRP A 145 -8.65 -12.36 -29.96
N GLU A 146 -8.58 -12.56 -31.27
CA GLU A 146 -9.70 -12.39 -32.21
C GLU A 146 -10.86 -13.34 -31.95
N GLU A 147 -10.57 -14.54 -31.41
CA GLU A 147 -11.57 -15.57 -31.12
C GLU A 147 -12.61 -15.13 -30.08
N ASP A 148 -12.20 -14.25 -29.15
CA ASP A 148 -13.03 -13.77 -28.05
C ASP A 148 -13.36 -12.28 -28.20
N SER A 149 -13.07 -11.69 -29.37
CA SER A 149 -13.23 -10.26 -29.63
C SER A 149 -14.66 -9.76 -29.37
N ASP A 150 -15.67 -10.57 -29.70
CA ASP A 150 -17.09 -10.29 -29.48
C ASP A 150 -17.54 -10.38 -28.01
N THR A 151 -16.66 -10.76 -27.08
CA THR A 151 -17.01 -10.88 -25.66
C THR A 151 -17.33 -9.53 -25.06
N GLU A 152 -18.52 -9.40 -24.46
CA GLU A 152 -18.94 -8.18 -23.79
C GLU A 152 -18.18 -7.94 -22.49
N PHE A 153 -17.73 -6.71 -22.30
CA PHE A 153 -17.03 -6.21 -21.13
C PHE A 153 -17.76 -5.01 -20.55
N LEU A 154 -18.25 -5.16 -19.31
CA LEU A 154 -18.87 -4.07 -18.58
C LEU A 154 -17.82 -3.04 -18.18
N ILE A 155 -17.94 -1.80 -18.66
CA ILE A 155 -16.99 -0.69 -18.39
C ILE A 155 -17.56 0.35 -17.42
N ARG A 156 -18.87 0.45 -17.29
CA ARG A 156 -19.54 1.48 -16.47
C ARG A 156 -20.91 1.00 -16.03
N CYS A 157 -21.31 1.36 -14.82
CA CYS A 157 -22.62 1.01 -14.25
C CYS A 157 -22.90 1.90 -13.03
N CYS A 158 -24.16 2.17 -12.73
CA CYS A 158 -24.59 3.01 -11.59
C CYS A 158 -24.01 4.43 -11.58
N GLY A 159 -23.55 4.93 -12.74
CA GLY A 159 -22.89 6.22 -12.83
C GLY A 159 -21.38 6.20 -12.54
N ASP A 160 -20.83 5.03 -12.19
CA ASP A 160 -19.41 4.84 -11.87
C ASP A 160 -18.70 4.00 -12.94
N ASP A 161 -17.46 4.37 -13.22
CA ASP A 161 -16.60 3.62 -14.15
C ASP A 161 -16.02 2.39 -13.44
N ARG A 162 -15.82 1.30 -14.20
CA ARG A 162 -15.14 0.11 -13.71
C ARG A 162 -13.70 0.47 -13.31
N PRO A 163 -13.25 0.16 -12.08
CA PRO A 163 -11.96 0.58 -11.59
C PRO A 163 -10.84 -0.34 -12.11
N LEU A 164 -10.46 -0.15 -13.36
CA LEU A 164 -9.40 -0.92 -14.02
C LEU A 164 -8.02 -0.62 -13.43
N ARG A 165 -7.12 -1.61 -13.55
CA ARG A 165 -5.68 -1.48 -13.24
C ARG A 165 -5.39 -1.06 -11.80
N LYS A 166 -6.23 -1.49 -10.86
CA LYS A 166 -6.02 -1.27 -9.41
C LYS A 166 -5.31 -2.43 -8.71
N ARG A 167 -5.28 -3.60 -9.36
CA ARG A 167 -4.64 -4.81 -8.85
C ARG A 167 -3.13 -4.84 -9.06
N GLY A 168 -2.40 -5.34 -8.07
CA GLY A 168 -0.96 -5.54 -8.12
C GLY A 168 -0.15 -4.27 -7.89
N LEU A 169 -0.80 -3.15 -7.54
CA LEU A 169 -0.11 -1.92 -7.21
C LEU A 169 0.64 -2.09 -5.89
N LYS A 170 1.97 -1.99 -5.97
CA LYS A 170 2.88 -2.15 -4.85
C LYS A 170 3.82 -0.96 -4.75
N ILE A 171 4.13 -0.57 -3.52
CA ILE A 171 5.15 0.41 -3.20
C ILE A 171 6.22 -0.27 -2.35
N LYS A 172 7.46 -0.27 -2.84
CA LYS A 172 8.60 -0.74 -2.06
C LYS A 172 9.02 0.36 -1.09
N VAL A 173 8.99 0.08 0.20
CA VAL A 173 9.45 0.98 1.25
C VAL A 173 10.84 0.54 1.70
N THR A 174 11.76 1.49 1.76
CA THR A 174 13.13 1.28 2.25
C THR A 174 13.42 2.19 3.45
N PRO A 175 14.36 1.81 4.33
CA PRO A 175 14.77 2.62 5.47
C PRO A 175 15.32 3.97 5.01
N SER A 176 15.02 5.03 5.76
CA SER A 176 15.74 6.29 5.61
C SER A 176 17.25 6.08 5.77
N ALA A 177 18.08 6.88 5.09
CA ALA A 177 19.54 6.69 4.96
C ALA A 177 20.34 6.52 6.27
N CYS A 178 19.78 6.90 7.42
CA CYS A 178 20.41 6.75 8.74
C CYS A 178 19.96 5.50 9.50
N ASN A 179 19.03 4.71 8.95
CA ASN A 179 18.44 3.54 9.57
C ASN A 179 18.78 2.29 8.77
N ASN A 180 18.96 1.16 9.46
CA ASN A 180 19.20 -0.14 8.83
C ASN A 180 17.91 -0.97 8.68
N PHE A 181 16.79 -0.47 9.20
CA PHE A 181 15.49 -1.15 9.19
C PHE A 181 14.35 -0.16 8.93
N VAL A 182 13.24 -0.66 8.40
CA VAL A 182 12.05 0.14 8.07
C VAL A 182 11.38 0.61 9.36
N THR A 183 11.26 1.92 9.51
CA THR A 183 10.54 2.53 10.63
C THR A 183 9.06 2.75 10.32
N VAL A 184 8.27 3.03 11.35
CA VAL A 184 6.88 3.46 11.20
C VAL A 184 6.78 4.69 10.28
N HIS A 185 7.69 5.65 10.43
CA HIS A 185 7.73 6.85 9.59
C HIS A 185 8.01 6.53 8.11
N ASP A 186 8.99 5.67 7.84
CA ASP A 186 9.34 5.28 6.46
C ASP A 186 8.12 4.68 5.75
N TYR A 187 7.38 3.81 6.44
CA TYR A 187 6.17 3.18 5.92
C TYR A 187 5.04 4.17 5.61
N VAL A 188 4.68 5.05 6.55
CA VAL A 188 3.55 5.97 6.35
C VAL A 188 3.87 7.14 5.41
N SER A 189 5.15 7.50 5.28
CA SER A 189 5.58 8.54 4.34
C SER A 189 5.74 8.02 2.91
N GLY A 190 5.70 6.70 2.71
CA GLY A 190 5.85 6.09 1.39
C GLY A 190 7.19 6.38 0.72
N LYS A 191 8.24 6.68 1.51
CA LYS A 191 9.58 6.91 0.96
C LYS A 191 10.14 5.60 0.42
N SER A 192 10.25 5.55 -0.90
CA SER A 192 10.91 4.51 -1.69
C SER A 192 12.34 4.90 -2.02
#